data_AF-A0A2R6B8L6-F1
#
_entry.id   AF-A0A2R6B8L6-F1
#
_cell.length_a   1.000
_cell.length_b   1.000
_cell.length_c   1.000
_cell.angle_alpha   90.00
_cell.angle_beta   90.00
_cell.angle_gamma   90.00
#
_symmetry.space_group_name_H-M   'P 1'
#
loop_
_entity.id
_entity.type
_entity.pdbx_description
1 polymer ?
#
loop_
_entity_poly.entity_id
_entity_poly.type
_entity_poly.pdbx_seq_one_letter_code
_entity_poly.pdbx_strand_id
1 'polypeptide(L)'
;MSSQAPSKRGPFLREATGLVREISPLRVMFFNFCAMSEGIVVLNYIYSAFYPAPPTFGLSSLDLAQILSALALIPYRLIFIAMVSRIPRTGGDYVFTSRTISPFAG
;
A
#
# COMPACT_ATOMS: atom_id res chain seq x y z
N MET A 1 -36.41 40.34 1.99
CA MET A 1 -35.81 39.51 3.05
C MET A 1 -36.29 38.08 2.85
N SER A 2 -35.51 37.24 2.16
CA SER A 2 -35.86 35.85 1.87
C SER A 2 -35.32 34.96 2.99
N SER A 3 -36.22 34.36 3.76
CA SER A 3 -35.94 33.43 4.85
C SER A 3 -35.42 32.11 4.28
N GLN A 4 -34.13 31.81 4.46
CA GLN A 4 -33.59 30.48 4.16
C GLN A 4 -34.00 29.48 5.25
N ALA A 5 -34.70 28.41 4.84
CA ALA A 5 -35.10 27.32 5.72
C ALA A 5 -33.89 26.49 6.20
N PRO A 6 -33.92 25.96 7.44
CA PRO A 6 -32.82 25.17 7.97
C PRO A 6 -32.71 23.82 7.23
N SER A 7 -31.58 23.64 6.55
CA SER A 7 -31.23 22.40 5.87
C SER A 7 -31.05 21.27 6.89
N LYS A 8 -31.99 20.30 6.92
CA LYS A 8 -31.88 18.99 7.58
C LYS A 8 -30.67 18.21 7.00
N ARG A 9 -29.45 18.49 7.47
CA ARG A 9 -28.26 17.67 7.18
C ARG A 9 -27.91 16.88 8.44
N GLY A 10 -27.98 15.55 8.34
CA GLY A 10 -27.66 14.66 9.45
C GLY A 10 -26.20 14.83 9.91
N PRO A 11 -25.88 14.55 11.19
CA PRO A 11 -24.65 14.97 11.85
C PRO A 11 -23.32 14.35 11.34
N PHE A 12 -23.33 13.52 10.29
CA PHE A 12 -22.14 12.78 9.85
C PHE A 12 -21.99 12.65 8.32
N LEU A 13 -22.49 13.62 7.55
CA LEU A 13 -22.14 13.69 6.13
C LEU A 13 -20.79 14.41 5.99
N ARG A 14 -19.70 13.64 5.85
CA ARG A 14 -18.40 14.20 5.44
C ARG A 14 -18.51 14.62 3.97
N GLU A 15 -18.37 15.92 3.71
CA GLU A 15 -18.15 16.46 2.38
C GLU A 15 -16.93 15.75 1.76
N ALA A 16 -17.15 14.97 0.69
CA ALA A 16 -16.04 14.58 -0.16
C ALA A 16 -15.48 15.88 -0.75
N THR A 17 -14.17 16.11 -0.65
CA THR A 17 -13.51 17.40 -0.89
C THR A 17 -13.57 17.89 -2.35
N GLY A 18 -14.50 17.38 -3.17
CA GLY A 18 -14.62 17.66 -4.60
C GLY A 18 -13.43 17.17 -5.43
N LEU A 19 -12.48 16.46 -4.82
CA LEU A 19 -11.25 16.08 -5.48
C LEU A 19 -11.53 14.97 -6.50
N VAL A 20 -11.38 15.33 -7.78
CA VAL A 20 -11.44 14.38 -8.90
C VAL A 20 -10.19 13.50 -8.84
N ARG A 21 -10.34 12.19 -9.02
CA ARG A 21 -9.21 11.24 -9.07
C ARG A 21 -8.40 11.48 -10.36
N GLU A 22 -7.38 12.33 -10.29
CA GLU A 22 -6.50 12.66 -11.42
C GLU A 22 -5.21 11.82 -11.49
N ILE A 23 -5.00 10.88 -10.56
CA ILE A 23 -3.74 10.16 -10.49
C ILE A 23 -3.66 9.04 -11.54
N SER A 24 -2.67 9.13 -12.44
CA SER A 24 -2.36 8.10 -13.43
C SER A 24 -1.78 6.83 -12.74
N PRO A 25 -2.03 5.61 -13.26
CA PRO A 25 -1.49 4.37 -12.71
C PRO A 25 0.03 4.37 -12.53
N LEU A 26 0.76 4.98 -13.47
CA LEU A 26 2.23 5.10 -13.38
C LEU A 26 2.66 5.97 -12.19
N ARG A 27 1.94 7.07 -11.94
CA ARG A 27 2.20 7.95 -10.79
C ARG A 27 1.89 7.22 -9.48
N VAL A 28 0.83 6.41 -9.45
CA VAL A 28 0.51 5.55 -8.30
C VAL A 28 1.62 4.53 -8.05
N MET A 29 2.17 3.91 -9.10
CA MET A 29 3.27 2.95 -8.98
C MET A 29 4.50 3.59 -8.33
N PHE A 30 4.97 4.73 -8.85
CA PHE A 30 6.12 5.43 -8.28
C PHE A 30 5.85 5.92 -6.86
N PHE A 31 4.64 6.40 -6.57
CA PHE A 31 4.25 6.78 -5.21
C PHE A 31 4.38 5.60 -4.24
N ASN A 32 3.87 4.41 -4.61
CA ASN A 32 3.98 3.21 -3.77
C ASN A 32 5.44 2.74 -3.63
N PHE A 33 6.22 2.81 -4.71
CA PHE A 33 7.64 2.44 -4.68
C PHE A 33 8.43 3.29 -3.67
N CYS A 34 8.18 4.60 -3.64
CA CYS A 34 8.81 5.50 -2.68
C CYS A 34 8.25 5.34 -1.25
N ALA A 35 6.94 5.10 -1.11
CA ALA A 35 6.27 5.04 0.20
C ALA A 35 6.51 3.73 0.97
N MET A 36 6.65 2.60 0.28
CA MET A 36 6.80 1.27 0.89
C MET A 36 8.25 0.87 1.17
N SER A 37 9.17 1.84 1.22
CA SER A 37 10.59 1.60 1.48
C SER A 37 11.27 0.60 0.53
N GLU A 38 10.72 0.38 -0.67
CA GLU A 38 11.33 -0.48 -1.71
C GLU A 38 12.74 0.05 -2.08
N GLY A 39 13.01 1.34 -1.89
CA GLY A 39 14.35 1.92 -2.01
C GLY A 39 15.39 1.34 -1.04
N ILE A 40 14.99 0.88 0.15
CA ILE A 40 15.90 0.22 1.11
C ILE A 40 16.33 -1.15 0.56
N VAL A 41 15.44 -1.85 -0.14
CA VAL A 41 15.74 -3.14 -0.79
C VAL A 41 16.78 -2.95 -1.90
N VAL A 42 16.65 -1.87 -2.68
CA VAL A 42 17.66 -1.52 -3.70
C VAL A 42 19.00 -1.18 -3.07
N LEU A 43 19.00 -0.41 -1.98
CA LEU A 43 20.23 -0.12 -1.23
C LEU A 43 20.86 -1.39 -0.67
N ASN A 44 20.08 -2.32 -0.12
CA ASN A 44 20.58 -3.59 0.39
C ASN A 44 21.29 -4.41 -0.69
N TYR A 45 20.72 -4.46 -1.90
CA TYR A 45 21.36 -5.07 -3.07
C TYR A 45 22.68 -4.38 -3.47
N ILE A 46 22.72 -3.04 -3.43
CA ILE A 46 23.97 -2.31 -3.69
C ILE A 46 25.01 -2.64 -2.62
N TYR A 47 24.61 -2.71 -1.35
CA TYR A 47 25.50 -3.06 -0.23
C TYR A 47 25.97 -4.52 -0.28
N SER A 48 25.18 -5.45 -0.81
CA SER A 48 25.60 -6.86 -0.93
C SER A 48 26.81 -7.02 -1.87
N ALA A 49 26.98 -6.12 -2.85
CA ALA A 49 28.15 -6.08 -3.71
C ALA A 49 29.45 -5.67 -2.98
N PHE A 50 29.35 -4.92 -1.87
CA PHE A 50 30.51 -4.47 -1.08
C PHE A 50 30.88 -5.42 0.06
N TYR A 51 29.99 -6.34 0.44
CA TYR A 51 30.22 -7.34 1.48
C TYR A 51 30.00 -8.75 0.93
N PRO A 52 30.95 -9.27 0.14
CA PRO A 52 30.82 -10.58 -0.46
C PRO A 52 30.82 -11.66 0.62
N ALA A 53 29.65 -12.27 0.86
CA ALA A 53 29.56 -13.52 1.59
C ALA A 53 30.06 -14.68 0.71
N PRO A 54 30.53 -15.80 1.28
CA PRO A 54 30.88 -16.98 0.51
C PRO A 54 29.70 -17.39 -0.39
N PRO A 55 29.88 -17.42 -1.72
CA PRO A 55 28.77 -17.62 -2.63
C PRO A 55 28.24 -19.05 -2.48
N THR A 56 26.93 -19.17 -2.27
CA THR A 56 26.22 -20.45 -2.38
C THR A 56 25.57 -20.46 -3.76
N PHE A 57 25.99 -21.35 -4.65
CA PHE A 57 25.57 -21.37 -6.07
C PHE A 57 25.89 -20.09 -6.88
N GLY A 58 26.93 -19.34 -6.51
CA GLY A 58 27.29 -18.08 -7.19
C GLY A 58 26.49 -16.85 -6.72
N LEU A 59 25.61 -17.02 -5.72
CA LEU A 59 24.84 -15.94 -5.11
C LEU A 59 25.26 -15.75 -3.64
N SER A 60 25.27 -14.49 -3.17
CA SER A 60 25.44 -14.21 -1.75
C SER A 60 24.22 -14.73 -0.96
N SER A 61 24.43 -15.05 0.32
CA SER A 61 23.32 -15.36 1.23
C SER A 61 22.28 -14.24 1.29
N LEU A 62 22.71 -12.98 1.13
CA LEU A 62 21.84 -11.81 1.04
C LEU A 62 21.00 -11.81 -0.25
N ASP A 63 21.60 -12.16 -1.39
CA ASP A 63 20.89 -12.19 -2.67
C ASP A 63 19.80 -13.26 -2.66
N LEU A 64 20.13 -14.44 -2.11
CA LEU A 64 19.16 -15.53 -1.93
C LEU A 64 18.03 -15.13 -0.98
N ALA A 65 18.34 -14.49 0.15
CA ALA A 65 17.34 -14.01 1.09
C ALA A 65 16.39 -12.99 0.44
N GLN A 66 16.92 -12.10 -0.39
CA GLN A 66 16.14 -11.08 -1.07
C GLN A 66 15.23 -11.68 -2.15
N ILE A 67 15.72 -12.63 -2.95
CA ILE A 67 14.92 -13.36 -3.95
C ILE A 67 13.78 -14.12 -3.27
N LEU A 68 14.08 -14.85 -2.20
CA LEU A 68 13.06 -15.61 -1.45
C LEU A 68 12.02 -14.68 -0.82
N SER A 69 12.46 -13.55 -0.26
CA SER A 69 11.55 -12.55 0.32
C SER A 69 10.66 -11.92 -0.75
N ALA A 70 11.21 -11.59 -1.93
CA ALA A 70 10.44 -11.06 -3.06
C ALA A 70 9.38 -12.06 -3.52
N LEU A 71 9.74 -13.35 -3.62
CA LEU A 71 8.81 -14.41 -3.99
C LEU A 71 7.69 -14.58 -2.95
N ALA A 72 8.03 -14.54 -1.66
CA ALA A 72 7.05 -14.61 -0.57
C ALA A 72 6.10 -13.40 -0.53
N LEU A 73 6.54 -12.22 -0.99
CA LEU A 73 5.71 -11.01 -1.06
C LEU A 73 4.70 -11.03 -2.22
N ILE A 74 4.91 -11.84 -3.27
CA ILE A 74 3.96 -11.95 -4.40
C ILE A 74 2.55 -12.35 -3.94
N PRO A 75 2.35 -13.49 -3.23
CA PRO A 75 1.01 -13.88 -2.78
C PRO A 75 0.39 -12.83 -1.85
N TYR A 76 1.19 -12.21 -0.97
CA TYR A 76 0.75 -11.11 -0.12
C TYR A 76 0.20 -9.93 -0.93
N ARG A 77 0.94 -9.47 -1.95
CA ARG A 77 0.52 -8.38 -2.84
C ARG A 77 -0.75 -8.75 -3.63
N LEU A 78 -0.89 -9.99 -4.08
CA LEU A 78 -2.10 -10.45 -4.77
C LEU A 78 -3.36 -10.40 -3.89
N ILE A 79 -3.23 -10.75 -2.60
CA ILE A 79 -4.31 -10.61 -1.63
C ILE A 79 -4.70 -9.14 -1.50
N PHE A 80 -3.72 -8.24 -1.36
CA PHE A 80 -3.97 -6.80 -1.28
C PHE A 80 -4.62 -6.23 -2.53
N ILE A 81 -4.21 -6.67 -3.72
CA ILE A 81 -4.87 -6.29 -4.98
C ILE A 81 -6.35 -6.70 -4.93
N ALA A 82 -6.66 -7.95 -4.54
CA ALA A 82 -8.03 -8.42 -4.43
C ALA A 82 -8.86 -7.61 -3.42
N MET A 83 -8.27 -7.20 -2.30
CA MET A 83 -8.95 -6.37 -1.30
C MET A 83 -9.20 -4.94 -1.81
N VAL A 84 -8.21 -4.28 -2.40
CA VAL A 84 -8.34 -2.92 -2.97
C VAL A 84 -9.39 -2.89 -4.08
N SER A 85 -9.43 -3.91 -4.94
CA SER A 85 -10.42 -4.00 -6.03
C SER A 85 -11.85 -4.16 -5.51
N ARG A 86 -12.05 -4.84 -4.39
CA ARG A 86 -13.40 -5.03 -3.78
C ARG A 86 -13.78 -3.92 -2.82
N ILE A 87 -12.80 -3.26 -2.20
CA ILE A 87 -12.98 -2.24 -1.17
C ILE A 87 -12.21 -0.97 -1.57
N PRO A 88 -12.66 -0.22 -2.60
CA PRO A 88 -11.93 0.93 -3.14
C PRO A 88 -12.14 2.21 -2.31
N ARG A 89 -11.91 2.12 -1.00
CA ARG A 89 -12.07 3.23 -0.05
C ARG A 89 -10.72 3.60 0.56
N THR A 90 -10.52 4.89 0.84
CA THR A 90 -9.31 5.39 1.50
C THR A 90 -9.29 4.95 2.96
N GLY A 91 -8.14 4.48 3.44
CA GLY A 91 -7.93 4.10 4.85
C GLY A 91 -7.06 2.86 5.07
N GLY A 92 -6.61 2.19 4.00
CA GLY A 92 -5.62 1.11 4.09
C GLY A 92 -6.09 -0.09 4.93
N ASP A 93 -5.15 -0.70 5.64
CA ASP A 93 -5.34 -1.94 6.39
C ASP A 93 -6.48 -1.85 7.41
N TYR A 94 -6.67 -0.68 8.04
CA TYR A 94 -7.79 -0.41 8.94
C TYR A 94 -9.14 -0.70 8.27
N VAL A 95 -9.34 -0.21 7.04
CA VAL A 95 -10.59 -0.38 6.30
C VAL A 95 -10.77 -1.82 5.82
N PHE A 96 -9.66 -2.52 5.54
CA PHE A 96 -9.68 -3.92 5.17
C PHE A 96 -10.09 -4.80 6.36
N THR A 97 -9.42 -4.64 7.50
CA THR A 97 -9.68 -5.43 8.71
C THR A 97 -11.07 -5.17 9.29
N SER A 98 -11.48 -3.90 9.40
CA SER A 98 -12.78 -3.53 9.97
C SER A 98 -13.97 -4.08 9.18
N ARG A 99 -13.78 -4.36 7.88
CA ARG A 99 -14.83 -4.87 6.98
C ARG A 99 -14.80 -6.36 6.72
N THR A 100 -13.66 -6.99 6.94
CA THR A 100 -13.54 -8.43 6.81
C THR A 100 -13.79 -9.14 8.14
N ILE A 101 -13.37 -8.56 9.26
CA ILE A 101 -13.46 -9.19 10.59
C ILE A 101 -14.55 -8.51 11.42
N SER A 102 -14.25 -7.35 11.99
CA SER A 102 -15.18 -6.55 12.77
C SER A 102 -14.62 -5.14 13.00
N PRO A 103 -15.46 -4.12 13.23
CA PRO A 103 -15.01 -2.76 13.53
C PRO A 103 -14.21 -2.62 14.83
N PHE A 104 -14.18 -3.65 15.68
CA PHE A 104 -13.42 -3.66 16.94
C PHE A 104 -11.99 -4.20 16.73
N ALA A 105 -11.81 -5.12 15.79
CA ALA A 105 -10.53 -5.76 15.49
C ALA A 105 -9.74 -5.04 14.38
N GLY A 106 -10.39 -4.11 13.67
CA GLY A 106 -9.77 -3.25 12.66
C GLY A 106 -9.78 -1.83 13.14
#